data_AF-Q28S46-F1
#
_entry.id   AF-Q28S46-F1
#
_cell.length_a   1.000
_cell.length_b   1.000
_cell.length_c   1.000
_cell.angle_alpha   90.00
_cell.angle_beta   90.00
_cell.angle_gamma   90.00
#
_symmetry.space_group_name_H-M   'P 1'
#
loop_
_entity.id
_entity.type
_entity.pdbx_description
1 polymer ?
#
loop_
_entity_poly.entity_id
_entity_poly.type
_entity_poly.pdbx_seq_one_letter_code
_entity_poly.pdbx_strand_id
1 'polypeptide(L)'
;MIPEYTQFARDWEAGWNAHDLDRIMAHYTEDVVFRSRKAVPHLGIGELRGKTQLRAYWSAALKQQPDLTFHVESILGGHDMMVIVYRNHREVLAAETVFFAANGLVEMASACHEDRADPAPYRITVDLWAVAGQEDAFAAFEQRALAAMARYGGKVIAINKPKTGPTERHVLQFPTRSAFDAYRNGPEATAQKADRVRCVAHTEINEVDPTQDGSEQ
;
A
#
# COMPACT_ATOMS: atom_id res chain seq x y z
N MET A 1 32.98 20.82 6.56
CA MET A 1 32.05 21.64 7.38
C MET A 1 30.66 21.13 7.08
N ILE A 2 29.87 20.83 8.11
CA ILE A 2 28.50 20.35 7.96
C ILE A 2 27.65 21.44 7.27
N PRO A 3 26.81 21.09 6.28
CA PRO A 3 25.97 22.08 5.61
C PRO A 3 24.90 22.63 6.57
N GLU A 4 24.42 23.84 6.28
CA GLU A 4 23.20 24.37 6.91
C GLU A 4 22.00 23.47 6.57
N TYR A 5 21.34 22.92 7.60
CA TYR A 5 20.29 21.91 7.43
C TYR A 5 19.12 22.38 6.60
N THR A 6 18.71 23.65 6.74
CA THR A 6 17.64 24.21 5.92
C THR A 6 18.05 24.36 4.46
N GLN A 7 19.33 24.64 4.17
CA GLN A 7 19.81 24.70 2.81
C GLN A 7 19.93 23.31 2.19
N PHE A 8 20.43 22.34 2.95
CA PHE A 8 20.48 20.94 2.53
C PHE A 8 19.09 20.41 2.18
N ALA A 9 18.10 20.59 3.07
CA ALA A 9 16.74 20.11 2.84
C ALA A 9 16.07 20.73 1.61
N ARG A 10 16.27 22.03 1.37
CA ARG A 10 15.76 22.72 0.18
C ARG A 10 16.39 22.18 -1.11
N ASP A 11 17.70 21.94 -1.10
CA ASP A 11 18.42 21.41 -2.26
C ASP A 11 18.03 19.96 -2.55
N TRP A 12 17.92 19.15 -1.49
CA TRP A 12 17.43 17.78 -1.53
C TRP A 12 16.00 17.71 -2.08
N GLU A 13 15.07 18.52 -1.56
CA GLU A 13 13.68 18.59 -2.03
C GLU A 13 13.61 18.99 -3.51
N ALA A 14 14.37 20.02 -3.90
CA ALA A 14 14.42 20.47 -5.28
C ALA A 14 15.01 19.40 -6.22
N GLY A 15 16.02 18.65 -5.78
CA GLY A 15 16.59 17.53 -6.53
C GLY A 15 15.56 16.41 -6.77
N TRP A 16 14.85 16.00 -5.71
CA TRP A 16 13.77 15.01 -5.82
C TRP A 16 12.62 15.48 -6.70
N ASN A 17 12.16 16.72 -6.53
CA ASN A 17 11.04 17.26 -7.30
C ASN A 17 11.37 17.50 -8.78
N ALA A 18 12.64 17.73 -9.10
CA ALA A 18 13.12 17.81 -10.48
C ALA A 18 13.49 16.45 -11.09
N HIS A 19 13.43 15.37 -10.30
CA HIS A 19 13.89 14.02 -10.68
C HIS A 19 15.36 14.00 -11.12
N ASP A 20 16.16 14.93 -10.57
CA ASP A 20 17.57 15.11 -10.90
C ASP A 20 18.43 14.25 -9.98
N LEU A 21 18.69 13.04 -10.42
CA LEU A 21 19.48 12.08 -9.66
C LEU A 21 20.94 12.50 -9.53
N ASP A 22 21.50 13.30 -10.43
CA ASP A 22 22.87 13.79 -10.29
C ASP A 22 22.97 14.79 -9.15
N ARG A 23 22.01 15.71 -9.05
CA ARG A 23 21.88 16.64 -7.92
C ARG A 23 21.68 15.93 -6.59
N ILE A 24 20.77 14.95 -6.52
CA ILE A 24 20.53 14.18 -5.29
C ILE A 24 21.82 13.44 -4.87
N MET A 25 22.46 12.73 -5.80
CA MET A 25 23.64 11.90 -5.51
C MET A 25 24.88 12.73 -5.14
N ALA A 26 24.93 14.02 -5.49
CA ALA A 26 26.01 14.93 -5.11
C ALA A 26 26.09 15.14 -3.58
N HIS A 27 25.01 14.91 -2.84
CA HIS A 27 24.97 15.04 -1.39
C HIS A 27 25.62 13.88 -0.63
N TYR A 28 25.87 12.74 -1.27
CA TYR A 28 26.25 11.51 -0.58
C TYR A 28 27.75 11.19 -0.79
N THR A 29 28.35 10.44 0.14
CA THR A 29 29.70 9.88 -0.05
C THR A 29 29.68 8.73 -1.04
N GLU A 30 30.84 8.37 -1.61
CA GLU A 30 30.94 7.23 -2.56
C GLU A 30 30.54 5.89 -1.92
N ASP A 31 30.81 5.74 -0.62
CA ASP A 31 30.59 4.56 0.21
C ASP A 31 29.33 4.61 1.08
N VAL A 32 28.41 5.56 0.79
CA VAL A 32 27.18 5.77 1.55
C VAL A 32 26.43 4.48 1.90
N VAL A 33 25.93 4.40 3.12
CA VAL A 33 24.99 3.36 3.56
C VAL A 33 23.57 3.90 3.55
N PHE A 34 22.67 3.32 2.76
CA PHE A 34 21.26 3.71 2.73
C PHE A 34 20.37 2.57 3.24
N ARG A 35 19.46 2.86 4.17
CA ARG A 35 18.50 1.90 4.73
C ARG A 35 17.07 2.27 4.40
N SER A 36 16.29 1.30 3.93
CA SER A 36 14.86 1.49 3.69
C SER A 36 14.11 0.16 3.68
N ARG A 37 12.98 0.11 4.41
CA ARG A 37 12.04 -1.03 4.35
C ARG A 37 11.51 -1.23 2.92
N LYS A 38 11.37 -0.15 2.15
CA LYS A 38 10.90 -0.21 0.75
C LYS A 38 11.89 -0.88 -0.19
N ALA A 39 13.18 -0.99 0.16
CA ALA A 39 14.14 -1.71 -0.66
C ALA A 39 13.95 -3.23 -0.61
N VAL A 40 13.41 -3.77 0.49
CA VAL A 40 13.30 -5.23 0.73
C VAL A 40 12.49 -5.95 -0.35
N PRO A 41 11.28 -5.50 -0.76
CA PRO A 41 10.52 -6.19 -1.79
C PRO A 41 11.15 -6.12 -3.20
N HIS A 42 12.02 -5.12 -3.45
CA HIS A 42 12.63 -4.90 -4.76
C HIS A 42 13.98 -5.60 -4.92
N LEU A 43 14.75 -5.69 -3.83
CA LEU A 43 16.14 -6.15 -3.86
C LEU A 43 16.41 -7.33 -2.91
N GLY A 44 15.45 -7.73 -2.08
CA GLY A 44 15.62 -8.74 -1.05
C GLY A 44 16.46 -8.28 0.15
N ILE A 45 16.97 -7.05 0.13
CA ILE A 45 17.81 -6.44 1.17
C ILE A 45 17.26 -5.07 1.58
N GLY A 46 17.43 -4.72 2.86
CA GLY A 46 16.98 -3.43 3.40
C GLY A 46 18.08 -2.37 3.49
N GLU A 47 19.33 -2.74 3.17
CA GLU A 47 20.51 -1.88 3.26
C GLU A 47 21.28 -1.93 1.94
N LEU A 48 21.54 -0.75 1.37
CA LEU A 48 22.33 -0.53 0.17
C LEU A 48 23.66 0.11 0.55
N ARG A 49 24.73 -0.27 -0.15
CA ARG A 49 26.08 0.26 0.10
C ARG A 49 26.69 0.82 -1.19
N GLY A 50 27.17 2.06 -1.08
CA GLY A 50 27.81 2.82 -2.13
C GLY A 50 26.84 3.45 -3.14
N LYS A 51 27.30 4.51 -3.79
CA LYS A 51 26.49 5.29 -4.74
C LYS A 51 25.93 4.48 -5.89
N THR A 52 26.69 3.52 -6.40
CA THR A 52 26.26 2.70 -7.55
C THR A 52 24.97 1.94 -7.26
N GLN A 53 24.88 1.26 -6.10
CA GLN A 53 23.68 0.53 -5.71
C GLN A 53 22.53 1.50 -5.42
N LEU A 54 22.81 2.57 -4.69
CA LEU A 54 21.81 3.56 -4.32
C LEU A 54 21.20 4.25 -5.56
N ARG A 55 22.04 4.66 -6.51
CA ARG A 55 21.62 5.28 -7.77
C ARG A 55 20.76 4.34 -8.61
N ALA A 56 21.13 3.06 -8.70
CA ALA A 56 20.33 2.07 -9.41
C ALA A 56 18.94 1.90 -8.79
N TYR A 57 18.87 1.81 -7.46
CA TYR A 57 17.61 1.72 -6.72
C TYR A 57 16.71 2.95 -6.92
N TRP A 58 17.24 4.17 -6.73
CA TRP A 58 16.47 5.40 -6.91
C TRP A 58 16.07 5.66 -8.36
N SER A 59 16.93 5.34 -9.33
CA SER A 59 16.57 5.44 -10.75
C SER A 59 15.40 4.52 -11.10
N ALA A 60 15.38 3.29 -10.57
CA ALA A 60 14.25 2.39 -10.75
C ALA A 60 12.98 2.92 -10.08
N ALA A 61 13.09 3.48 -8.87
CA ALA A 61 11.96 4.07 -8.16
C ALA A 61 11.34 5.28 -8.91
N LEU A 62 12.17 6.21 -9.40
CA LEU A 62 11.72 7.37 -10.18
C LEU A 62 11.02 6.96 -11.49
N LYS A 63 11.53 5.94 -12.19
CA LYS A 63 10.86 5.40 -13.38
C LYS A 63 9.47 4.83 -13.09
N GLN A 64 9.26 4.26 -11.89
CA GLN A 64 7.97 3.72 -11.46
C GLN A 64 7.03 4.79 -10.90
N GLN A 65 7.55 5.97 -10.55
CA GLN A 65 6.82 7.06 -9.91
C GLN A 65 7.10 8.39 -10.61
N PRO A 66 6.62 8.57 -11.86
CA PRO A 66 6.88 9.79 -12.65
C PRO A 66 6.27 11.06 -12.04
N ASP A 67 5.24 10.91 -11.20
CA ASP A 67 4.59 12.02 -10.49
C ASP A 67 5.17 12.25 -9.09
N LEU A 68 6.32 11.63 -8.76
CA LEU A 68 6.93 11.78 -7.45
C LEU A 68 7.28 13.23 -7.18
N THR A 69 6.63 13.80 -6.18
CA THR A 69 7.05 15.04 -5.53
C THR A 69 7.14 14.81 -4.02
N PHE A 70 8.00 15.59 -3.37
CA PHE A 70 8.15 15.70 -1.94
C PHE A 70 7.83 17.13 -1.48
N HIS A 71 7.26 17.21 -0.30
CA HIS A 71 7.04 18.45 0.45
C HIS A 71 7.65 18.32 1.83
N VAL A 72 8.71 19.07 2.11
CA VAL A 72 9.37 19.09 3.41
C VAL A 72 8.51 19.84 4.43
N GLU A 73 8.05 19.13 5.45
CA GLU A 73 7.21 19.66 6.52
C GLU A 73 8.04 20.13 7.72
N SER A 74 9.14 19.45 8.05
CA SER A 74 9.97 19.80 9.20
C SER A 74 11.40 19.32 9.06
N ILE A 75 12.30 20.02 9.74
CA ILE A 75 13.73 19.73 9.81
C ILE A 75 14.14 19.70 11.28
N LEU A 76 14.69 18.58 11.73
CA LEU A 76 15.17 18.42 13.10
C LEU A 76 16.69 18.22 13.06
N GLY A 77 17.44 19.15 13.65
CA GLY A 77 18.90 19.10 13.69
C GLY A 77 19.42 18.32 14.90
N GLY A 78 20.51 17.58 14.69
CA GLY A 78 21.31 16.93 15.73
C GLY A 78 22.79 17.27 15.56
N HIS A 79 23.66 16.59 16.30
CA HIS A 79 25.11 16.72 16.07
C HIS A 79 25.51 15.84 14.89
N ASP A 80 26.07 16.43 13.83
CA ASP A 80 26.49 15.78 12.59
C ASP A 80 25.39 14.95 11.90
N MET A 81 24.13 15.30 12.13
CA MET A 81 22.96 14.62 11.55
C MET A 81 21.76 15.55 11.46
N MET A 82 20.81 15.22 10.60
CA MET A 82 19.47 15.83 10.59
C MET A 82 18.38 14.81 10.25
N VAL A 83 17.15 15.11 10.63
CA VAL A 83 15.94 14.40 10.19
C VAL A 83 15.11 15.33 9.30
N ILE A 84 14.76 14.85 8.11
CA ILE A 84 13.85 15.52 7.17
C ILE A 84 12.51 14.82 7.27
N VAL A 85 11.47 15.53 7.73
CA VAL A 85 10.09 15.04 7.72
C VAL A 85 9.41 15.62 6.48
N TYR A 86 8.82 14.75 5.65
CA TYR A 86 8.22 15.15 4.39
C TYR A 86 7.02 14.28 4.01
N ARG A 87 6.14 14.78 3.15
CA ARG A 87 5.14 13.98 2.45
C ARG A 87 5.49 13.80 0.99
N ASN A 88 5.08 12.69 0.41
CA ASN A 88 5.13 12.51 -1.04
C ASN A 88 3.82 12.92 -1.72
N HIS A 89 3.79 12.90 -3.06
CA HIS A 89 2.60 13.13 -3.89
C HIS A 89 1.34 12.30 -3.54
N ARG A 90 1.45 11.28 -2.67
CA ARG A 90 0.34 10.44 -2.19
C ARG A 90 0.00 10.73 -0.73
N GLU A 91 0.45 11.85 -0.19
CA GLU A 91 0.30 12.25 1.22
C GLU A 91 0.90 11.25 2.23
N VAL A 92 1.78 10.34 1.77
CA VAL A 92 2.47 9.41 2.66
C VAL A 92 3.55 10.15 3.41
N LEU A 93 3.42 10.22 4.73
CA LEU A 93 4.40 10.81 5.61
C LEU A 93 5.66 9.94 5.65
N ALA A 94 6.82 10.59 5.63
CA ALA A 94 8.11 9.96 5.72
C ALA A 94 9.06 10.82 6.58
N ALA A 95 10.05 10.15 7.14
CA ALA A 95 11.18 10.77 7.82
C ALA A 95 12.47 10.15 7.29
N GLU A 96 13.39 10.97 6.80
CA GLU A 96 14.73 10.54 6.42
C GLU A 96 15.76 11.12 7.39
N THR A 97 16.45 10.24 8.11
CA THR A 97 17.60 10.63 8.95
C THR A 97 18.86 10.53 8.10
N VAL A 98 19.62 11.60 8.01
CA VAL A 98 20.92 11.65 7.34
C VAL A 98 22.03 11.95 8.34
N PHE A 99 23.14 11.23 8.22
CA PHE A 99 24.36 11.39 9.01
C PHE A 99 25.47 11.90 8.10
N PHE A 100 26.14 12.96 8.52
CA PHE A 100 27.16 13.63 7.72
C PHE A 100 28.56 13.21 8.14
N ALA A 101 29.42 12.97 7.16
CA ALA A 101 30.86 12.88 7.37
C ALA A 101 31.45 14.28 7.58
N ALA A 102 32.72 14.35 8.05
CA ALA A 102 33.43 15.60 8.30
C ALA A 102 33.52 16.53 7.05
N ASN A 103 33.47 15.95 5.85
CA ASN A 103 33.46 16.69 4.58
C ASN A 103 32.09 17.32 4.24
N GLY A 104 31.05 17.06 5.04
CA GLY A 104 29.69 17.60 4.84
C GLY A 104 28.80 16.78 3.90
N LEU A 105 29.29 15.63 3.39
CA LEU A 105 28.50 14.69 2.62
C LEU A 105 27.81 13.67 3.52
N VAL A 106 26.70 13.12 3.07
CA VAL A 106 25.94 12.08 3.77
C VAL A 106 26.66 10.74 3.64
N GLU A 107 27.13 10.19 4.76
CA GLU A 107 27.75 8.86 4.84
C GLU A 107 26.75 7.75 5.16
N MET A 108 25.64 8.11 5.82
CA MET A 108 24.55 7.18 6.08
C MET A 108 23.20 7.89 6.04
N ALA A 109 22.20 7.24 5.45
CA ALA A 109 20.83 7.70 5.45
C ALA A 109 19.85 6.56 5.73
N SER A 110 18.76 6.85 6.42
CA SER A 110 17.69 5.89 6.73
C SER A 110 16.34 6.53 6.46
N ALA A 111 15.61 5.98 5.49
CA ALA A 111 14.28 6.44 5.12
C ALA A 111 13.20 5.58 5.81
N CYS A 112 12.50 6.20 6.74
CA CYS A 112 11.32 5.67 7.39
C CYS A 112 10.08 6.27 6.72
N HIS A 113 9.05 5.45 6.54
CA HIS A 113 7.74 5.92 6.12
C HIS A 113 6.80 5.68 7.29
N GLU A 114 5.76 6.50 7.40
CA GLU A 114 4.69 6.27 8.35
C GLU A 114 4.27 4.80 8.27
N ASP A 115 4.43 4.09 9.39
CA ASP A 115 3.86 2.76 9.55
C ASP A 115 2.37 2.95 9.85
N ARG A 116 1.68 3.56 8.88
CA ARG A 116 0.25 3.61 8.89
C ARG A 116 -0.15 2.16 8.75
N ALA A 117 -0.72 1.59 9.82
CA ALA A 117 -1.42 0.33 9.71
C ALA A 117 -2.22 0.39 8.42
N ASP A 118 -2.04 -0.59 7.53
CA ASP A 118 -2.96 -0.75 6.40
C ASP A 118 -4.35 -0.50 6.97
N PRO A 119 -5.14 0.47 6.43
CA PRO A 119 -6.46 0.72 6.97
C PRO A 119 -7.12 -0.64 7.11
N ALA A 120 -7.60 -0.96 8.33
CA ALA A 120 -8.02 -2.31 8.69
C ALA A 120 -8.79 -2.91 7.49
N PRO A 121 -8.38 -4.10 7.02
CA PRO A 121 -8.84 -4.62 5.74
C PRO A 121 -10.35 -4.47 5.63
N TYR A 122 -10.83 -3.88 4.53
CA TYR A 122 -12.27 -3.64 4.37
C TYR A 122 -12.99 -4.98 4.28
N ARG A 123 -13.66 -5.37 5.36
CA ARG A 123 -14.36 -6.63 5.49
C ARG A 123 -15.86 -6.42 5.34
N ILE A 124 -16.49 -7.34 4.62
CA ILE A 124 -17.94 -7.40 4.47
C ILE A 124 -18.40 -8.83 4.69
N THR A 125 -19.61 -8.95 5.20
CA THR A 125 -20.37 -10.18 5.19
C THR A 125 -21.35 -10.12 4.02
N VAL A 126 -21.35 -11.15 3.19
CA VAL A 126 -22.29 -11.31 2.08
C VAL A 126 -23.14 -12.54 2.38
N ASP A 127 -24.40 -12.30 2.70
CA ASP A 127 -25.39 -13.35 2.93
C ASP A 127 -26.16 -13.63 1.64
N LEU A 128 -26.16 -14.90 1.23
CA LEU A 128 -26.72 -15.38 -0.02
C LEU A 128 -27.82 -16.40 0.25
N TRP A 129 -29.00 -16.16 -0.32
CA TRP A 129 -30.09 -17.13 -0.37
C TRP A 129 -30.17 -17.70 -1.77
N ALA A 130 -29.88 -18.99 -1.92
CA ALA A 130 -29.98 -19.67 -3.21
C ALA A 130 -31.44 -19.94 -3.57
N VAL A 131 -31.76 -19.92 -4.87
CA VAL A 131 -33.05 -20.40 -5.38
C VAL A 131 -33.08 -21.93 -5.28
N ALA A 132 -34.12 -22.49 -4.68
CA ALA A 132 -34.25 -23.95 -4.54
C ALA A 132 -34.22 -24.66 -5.89
N GLY A 133 -33.42 -25.73 -6.01
CA GLY A 133 -33.25 -26.48 -7.26
C GLY A 133 -32.32 -25.84 -8.29
N GLN A 134 -31.56 -24.79 -7.91
CA GLN A 134 -30.54 -24.15 -8.74
C GLN A 134 -29.13 -24.27 -8.13
N GLU A 135 -28.86 -25.33 -7.38
CA GLU A 135 -27.62 -25.53 -6.62
C GLU A 135 -26.38 -25.50 -7.52
N ASP A 136 -26.42 -26.19 -8.67
CA ASP A 136 -25.31 -26.20 -9.63
C ASP A 136 -25.07 -24.81 -10.26
N ALA A 137 -26.14 -24.08 -10.56
CA ALA A 137 -26.04 -22.73 -11.10
C ALA A 137 -25.49 -21.75 -10.06
N PHE A 138 -25.88 -21.92 -8.80
CA PHE A 138 -25.38 -21.15 -7.66
C PHE A 138 -23.88 -21.37 -7.46
N ALA A 139 -23.42 -22.62 -7.39
CA ALA A 139 -22.01 -22.95 -7.23
C ALA A 139 -21.14 -22.40 -8.39
N ALA A 140 -21.65 -22.48 -9.63
CA ALA A 140 -20.95 -21.94 -10.79
C ALA A 140 -20.87 -20.40 -10.76
N PHE A 141 -21.91 -19.73 -10.29
CA PHE A 141 -21.91 -18.28 -10.08
C PHE A 141 -20.89 -17.88 -9.00
N GLU A 142 -20.86 -18.58 -7.87
CA GLU A 142 -19.90 -18.30 -6.79
C GLU A 142 -18.45 -18.39 -7.27
N GLN A 143 -18.12 -19.45 -8.01
CA GLN A 143 -16.76 -19.61 -8.55
C GLN A 143 -16.36 -18.43 -9.45
N ARG A 144 -17.28 -17.94 -10.30
CA ARG A 144 -17.03 -16.78 -11.16
C ARG A 144 -16.92 -15.48 -10.37
N ALA A 145 -17.78 -15.30 -9.37
CA ALA A 145 -17.77 -14.11 -8.51
C ALA A 145 -16.46 -14.02 -7.70
N LEU A 146 -16.01 -15.13 -7.10
CA LEU A 146 -14.76 -15.19 -6.34
C LEU A 146 -13.54 -14.96 -7.24
N ALA A 147 -13.52 -15.55 -8.44
CA ALA A 147 -12.44 -15.33 -9.41
C ALA A 147 -12.39 -13.87 -9.90
N ALA A 148 -13.55 -13.25 -10.12
CA ALA A 148 -13.64 -11.84 -10.48
C ALA A 148 -13.16 -10.94 -9.33
N MET A 149 -13.63 -11.20 -8.11
CA MET A 149 -13.25 -10.45 -6.91
C MET A 149 -11.73 -10.46 -6.67
N ALA A 150 -11.07 -11.61 -6.90
CA ALA A 150 -9.63 -11.74 -6.72
C ALA A 150 -8.82 -10.75 -7.58
N ARG A 151 -9.33 -10.35 -8.75
CA ARG A 151 -8.70 -9.33 -9.61
C ARG A 151 -8.66 -7.94 -8.99
N TYR A 152 -9.58 -7.67 -8.06
CA TYR A 152 -9.66 -6.43 -7.29
C TYR A 152 -8.98 -6.57 -5.90
N GLY A 153 -8.18 -7.62 -5.71
CA GLY A 153 -7.47 -7.92 -4.46
C GLY A 153 -8.35 -8.50 -3.37
N GLY A 154 -9.62 -8.83 -3.66
CA GLY A 154 -10.51 -9.40 -2.69
C GLY A 154 -10.18 -10.86 -2.36
N LYS A 155 -10.44 -11.27 -1.11
CA LYS A 155 -10.14 -12.59 -0.57
C LYS A 155 -11.33 -13.12 0.22
N VAL A 156 -11.53 -14.43 0.18
CA VAL A 156 -12.48 -15.11 1.07
C VAL A 156 -11.76 -15.39 2.39
N ILE A 157 -12.35 -14.92 3.48
CA ILE A 157 -11.87 -15.19 4.85
C ILE A 157 -12.58 -16.42 5.41
N ALA A 158 -13.89 -16.49 5.24
CA ALA A 158 -14.70 -17.62 5.68
C ALA A 158 -15.94 -17.80 4.79
N ILE A 159 -16.41 -19.04 4.67
CA ILE A 159 -17.72 -19.39 4.12
C ILE A 159 -18.43 -20.24 5.16
N ASN A 160 -19.57 -19.76 5.63
CA ASN A 160 -20.38 -20.40 6.65
C ASN A 160 -21.73 -20.81 6.07
N LYS A 161 -22.30 -21.91 6.57
CA LYS A 161 -23.67 -22.38 6.23
C LYS A 161 -24.53 -22.35 7.49
N PRO A 162 -25.13 -21.19 7.83
CA PRO A 162 -25.96 -21.07 9.02
C PRO A 162 -27.11 -22.07 9.01
N LYS A 163 -27.52 -22.55 10.20
CA LYS A 163 -28.67 -23.47 10.33
C LYS A 163 -30.01 -22.80 10.00
N THR A 164 -30.08 -21.48 10.18
CA THR A 164 -31.25 -20.64 9.90
C THR A 164 -30.79 -19.38 9.17
N GLY A 165 -31.63 -18.85 8.29
CA GLY A 165 -31.32 -17.63 7.52
C GLY A 165 -30.71 -17.94 6.14
N PRO A 166 -29.58 -17.31 5.76
CA PRO A 166 -29.01 -17.46 4.42
C PRO A 166 -28.53 -18.88 4.15
N THR A 167 -28.53 -19.25 2.87
CA THR A 167 -27.95 -20.51 2.39
C THR A 167 -26.45 -20.54 2.67
N GLU A 168 -25.77 -19.44 2.35
CA GLU A 168 -24.35 -19.25 2.64
C GLU A 168 -24.07 -17.83 3.12
N ARG A 169 -23.13 -17.70 4.06
CA ARG A 169 -22.58 -16.44 4.56
C ARG A 169 -21.10 -16.39 4.23
N HIS A 170 -20.70 -15.46 3.38
CA HIS A 170 -19.29 -15.27 3.00
C HIS A 170 -18.72 -14.07 3.74
N VAL A 171 -17.60 -14.24 4.43
CA VAL A 171 -16.80 -13.14 4.97
C VAL A 171 -15.72 -12.82 3.94
N LEU A 172 -15.84 -11.66 3.30
CA LEU A 172 -14.94 -11.22 2.23
C LEU A 172 -14.10 -10.05 2.73
N GLN A 173 -12.86 -9.99 2.26
CA GLN A 173 -11.90 -8.95 2.58
C GLN A 173 -11.39 -8.30 1.31
N PHE A 174 -11.36 -6.97 1.27
CA PHE A 174 -10.74 -6.18 0.20
C PHE A 174 -9.61 -5.31 0.76
N PRO A 175 -8.65 -4.88 -0.09
CA PRO A 175 -7.61 -3.94 0.32
C PRO A 175 -8.19 -2.62 0.81
N THR A 176 -9.28 -2.14 0.21
CA THR A 176 -9.98 -0.90 0.57
C THR A 176 -11.48 -0.99 0.22
N ARG A 177 -12.31 -0.10 0.78
CA ARG A 177 -13.71 0.08 0.33
C ARG A 177 -13.79 0.38 -1.17
N SER A 178 -12.89 1.24 -1.68
CA SER A 178 -12.89 1.60 -3.10
C SER A 178 -12.62 0.41 -4.01
N ALA A 179 -11.82 -0.57 -3.57
CA ALA A 179 -11.60 -1.80 -4.32
C ALA A 179 -12.87 -2.67 -4.38
N PHE A 180 -13.63 -2.72 -3.28
CA PHE A 180 -14.94 -3.37 -3.24
C PHE A 180 -15.95 -2.67 -4.17
N ASP A 181 -16.05 -1.33 -4.11
CA ASP A 181 -16.96 -0.58 -4.97
C ASP A 181 -16.60 -0.73 -6.46
N ALA A 182 -15.32 -0.79 -6.79
CA ALA A 182 -14.85 -1.06 -8.15
C ALA A 182 -15.25 -2.46 -8.63
N TYR A 183 -15.11 -3.49 -7.79
CA TYR A 183 -15.61 -4.83 -8.09
C TYR A 183 -17.13 -4.84 -8.30
N ARG A 184 -17.89 -4.25 -7.37
CA ARG A 184 -19.36 -4.24 -7.38
C ARG A 184 -19.95 -3.54 -8.61
N ASN A 185 -19.29 -2.46 -9.06
CA ASN A 185 -19.72 -1.68 -10.21
C ASN A 185 -18.96 -2.06 -11.51
N GLY A 186 -18.12 -3.10 -11.45
CA GLY A 186 -17.25 -3.50 -12.54
C GLY A 186 -17.95 -4.27 -13.66
N PRO A 187 -17.26 -4.46 -14.81
CA PRO A 187 -17.80 -5.20 -15.94
C PRO A 187 -18.08 -6.66 -15.58
N GLU A 188 -17.29 -7.28 -14.69
CA GLU A 188 -17.53 -8.66 -14.23
C GLU A 188 -18.82 -8.80 -13.41
N ALA A 189 -19.14 -7.84 -12.54
CA ALA A 189 -20.39 -7.85 -11.79
C ALA A 189 -21.60 -7.66 -12.71
N THR A 190 -21.45 -6.81 -13.74
CA THR A 190 -22.48 -6.60 -14.78
C THR A 190 -22.70 -7.86 -15.61
N ALA A 191 -21.62 -8.51 -16.05
CA ALA A 191 -21.69 -9.75 -16.85
C ALA A 191 -22.37 -10.90 -16.11
N GLN A 192 -22.23 -10.94 -14.77
CA GLN A 192 -22.80 -12.01 -13.94
C GLN A 192 -24.22 -11.69 -13.43
N LYS A 193 -24.81 -10.54 -13.79
CA LYS A 193 -26.11 -10.11 -13.28
C LYS A 193 -27.25 -11.06 -13.66
N ALA A 194 -27.24 -11.60 -14.88
CA ALA A 194 -28.25 -12.55 -15.35
C ALA A 194 -28.16 -13.89 -14.60
N ASP A 195 -26.95 -14.40 -14.42
CA ASP A 195 -26.69 -15.62 -13.65
C ASP A 195 -27.13 -15.45 -12.19
N ARG A 196 -26.77 -14.32 -11.58
CA ARG A 196 -27.16 -13.99 -10.20
C ARG A 196 -28.67 -14.00 -10.01
N VAL A 197 -29.44 -13.38 -10.91
CA VAL A 197 -30.91 -13.35 -10.84
C VAL A 197 -31.51 -14.75 -10.94
N ARG A 198 -30.85 -15.66 -11.65
CA ARG A 198 -31.32 -17.04 -11.83
C ARG A 198 -31.10 -17.91 -10.59
N CYS A 199 -29.98 -17.75 -9.89
CA CYS A 199 -29.58 -18.66 -8.81
C CYS A 199 -29.60 -18.05 -7.41
N VAL A 200 -29.68 -16.72 -7.27
CA VAL A 200 -29.69 -16.02 -5.97
C VAL A 200 -31.02 -15.29 -5.79
N ALA A 201 -31.83 -15.77 -4.84
CA ALA A 201 -33.12 -15.18 -4.49
C ALA A 201 -32.96 -13.86 -3.74
N HIS A 202 -31.98 -13.78 -2.84
CA HIS A 202 -31.72 -12.61 -2.02
C HIS A 202 -30.22 -12.46 -1.70
N THR A 203 -29.76 -11.22 -1.57
CA THR A 203 -28.41 -10.91 -1.13
C THR A 203 -28.45 -9.76 -0.16
N GLU A 204 -27.78 -9.92 0.98
CA GLU A 204 -27.57 -8.87 1.96
C GLU A 204 -26.06 -8.66 2.14
N ILE A 205 -25.62 -7.40 2.16
CA ILE A 205 -24.21 -7.06 2.33
C ILE A 205 -24.11 -6.14 3.54
N ASN A 206 -23.35 -6.58 4.53
CA ASN A 206 -23.13 -5.86 5.78
C ASN A 206 -21.64 -5.62 5.98
N GLU A 207 -21.28 -4.42 6.44
CA GLU A 207 -19.90 -4.12 6.79
C GLU A 207 -19.53 -4.78 8.11
N VAL A 208 -18.35 -5.38 8.17
CA VAL A 208 -17.85 -5.97 9.41
C VAL A 208 -17.01 -4.91 10.10
N ASP A 209 -17.49 -4.42 11.23
CA ASP A 209 -16.69 -3.55 12.09
C ASP A 209 -15.47 -4.36 12.59
N PRO A 210 -14.23 -3.90 12.37
CA PRO A 210 -13.03 -4.59 12.83
C PRO A 210 -12.98 -4.81 14.35
N THR A 211 -13.87 -4.18 15.13
CA THR A 211 -13.95 -4.33 16.59
C THR A 211 -14.90 -5.45 17.07
N GLN A 212 -15.70 -6.06 16.19
CA GLN A 212 -16.66 -7.12 16.57
C GLN A 212 -16.12 -8.56 16.44
N ASP A 213 -14.85 -8.72 16.05
CA ASP A 213 -14.18 -10.02 15.92
C ASP A 213 -13.74 -10.53 17.32
N GLY A 214 -14.70 -10.72 18.24
CA GLY A 214 -14.33 -11.03 19.63
C GLY A 214 -15.42 -11.16 20.68
N SER A 215 -16.62 -11.65 20.39
CA SER A 215 -17.47 -12.30 21.42
C SER A 215 -18.73 -12.89 20.82
N GLU A 216 -18.78 -14.22 20.72
CA GLU A 216 -19.93 -15.03 21.13
C GLU A 216 -19.54 -16.52 20.99
N GLN A 217 -19.16 -17.10 22.13
CA GLN A 217 -19.28 -18.53 22.41
C GLN A 217 -20.63 -18.78 23.08
#